data_AF-A0A7J0EJD0-F1
#
_entry.id   AF-A0A7J0EJD0-F1
#
_cell.length_a   1.000
_cell.length_b   1.000
_cell.length_c   1.000
_cell.angle_alpha   90.00
_cell.angle_beta   90.00
_cell.angle_gamma   90.00
#
_symmetry.space_group_name_H-M   'P 1'
#
loop_
_entity.id
_entity.type
_entity.pdbx_description
1 polymer ?
#
loop_
_entity_poly.entity_id
_entity_poly.type
_entity_poly.pdbx_seq_one_letter_code
_entity_poly.pdbx_strand_id
1 'polypeptide(L)'
;MGLERVVKRWCGNISIPYPFGIGANCYINDMYSVECSNNKLYLTGIKLEVLNMSVEDWPNWVQVNNPVLSKSCPGGNGSADVVHGNTSVDLTGSPFTFSYSSNVFLSVGCNNHARVTNPRDGTTAQCITICDGSPDRDNSCFGINCCQTTTPGGDSYDLRVFNVSLSRTGTNNQSGGVPEPLIPCMYAFLVDYNWFRYNLTDPFALQNMSHVPAMLEWRLYNMEPRQLGIPKYRGGYCYNSSSSAPSVACACSRGYEGNPYLPYGCVGTYILGSSLLYLKLHL
;
A
#
# COMPACT_ATOMS: atom_id res chain seq x y z
N MET A 1 -17.80 39.12 3.55
CA MET A 1 -18.33 37.94 4.27
C MET A 1 -17.38 36.79 4.03
N GLY A 2 -16.49 36.52 4.98
CA GLY A 2 -15.56 35.41 4.89
C GLY A 2 -16.29 34.12 5.21
N LEU A 3 -16.42 33.22 4.24
CA LEU A 3 -16.80 31.84 4.50
C LEU A 3 -15.75 31.24 5.45
N GLU A 4 -16.15 30.95 6.68
CA GLU A 4 -15.38 30.06 7.54
C GLU A 4 -15.15 28.75 6.76
N ARG A 5 -13.90 28.47 6.44
CA ARG A 5 -13.53 27.30 5.62
C ARG A 5 -13.70 26.05 6.48
N VAL A 6 -14.78 25.31 6.25
CA VAL A 6 -15.00 24.02 6.89
C VAL A 6 -14.09 22.99 6.24
N VAL A 7 -12.94 22.72 6.83
CA VAL A 7 -12.03 21.65 6.40
C VAL A 7 -12.58 20.32 6.89
N LYS A 8 -12.99 19.45 5.97
CA LYS A 8 -13.43 18.09 6.31
C LYS A 8 -12.22 17.23 6.67
N ARG A 9 -12.11 16.87 7.95
CA ARG A 9 -10.98 16.13 8.54
C ARG A 9 -11.18 14.62 8.57
N TRP A 10 -12.36 14.12 8.23
CA TRP A 10 -12.71 12.71 8.36
C TRP A 10 -13.60 12.24 7.20
N CYS A 11 -13.43 10.99 6.81
CA CYS A 11 -14.34 10.26 5.93
C CYS A 11 -14.56 8.86 6.50
N GLY A 12 -15.79 8.55 6.93
CA GLY A 12 -16.04 7.34 7.71
C GLY A 12 -15.22 7.37 9.01
N ASN A 13 -14.38 6.35 9.20
CA ASN A 13 -13.47 6.21 10.34
C ASN A 13 -12.02 6.66 10.04
N ILE A 14 -11.76 7.22 8.85
CA ILE A 14 -10.40 7.60 8.43
C ILE A 14 -10.19 9.09 8.66
N SER A 15 -9.13 9.42 9.40
CA SER A 15 -8.65 10.80 9.55
C SER A 15 -7.94 11.24 8.27
N ILE A 16 -8.15 12.49 7.87
CA ILE A 16 -7.57 13.11 6.67
C ILE A 16 -6.56 14.17 7.13
N PRO A 17 -5.29 13.79 7.33
CA PRO A 17 -4.24 14.73 7.70
C PRO A 17 -3.80 15.56 6.48
N TYR A 18 -3.45 16.82 6.73
CA TYR A 18 -2.69 17.60 5.75
C TYR A 18 -1.36 16.87 5.45
N PRO A 19 -0.87 16.77 4.20
CA PRO A 19 -1.20 17.58 3.03
C PRO A 19 -2.43 17.15 2.23
N PHE A 20 -3.15 16.11 2.67
CA PHE A 20 -4.37 15.64 2.02
C PHE A 20 -5.58 16.46 2.44
N GLY A 21 -6.59 16.51 1.56
CA GLY A 21 -7.82 17.25 1.85
C GLY A 21 -8.93 17.07 0.83
N ILE A 22 -10.16 17.34 1.27
CA ILE A 22 -11.37 17.32 0.45
C ILE A 22 -11.76 18.77 0.12
N GLY A 23 -11.96 19.05 -1.17
CA GLY A 23 -12.40 20.36 -1.64
C GLY A 23 -11.25 21.33 -1.89
N ALA A 24 -11.54 22.37 -2.67
CA ALA A 24 -10.55 23.34 -3.13
C ALA A 24 -9.80 24.00 -1.95
N ASN A 25 -8.48 24.12 -2.08
CA ASN A 25 -7.57 24.74 -1.11
C ASN A 25 -7.51 24.04 0.27
N CYS A 26 -7.97 22.79 0.39
CA CYS A 26 -7.85 22.00 1.63
C CYS A 26 -6.65 21.02 1.61
N TYR A 27 -5.93 20.97 0.50
CA TYR A 27 -4.78 20.11 0.26
C TYR A 27 -3.61 20.96 -0.29
N ILE A 28 -2.38 20.46 -0.24
CA ILE A 28 -1.19 21.21 -0.69
C ILE A 28 -1.20 21.49 -2.21
N ASN A 29 -1.61 20.50 -3.01
CA ASN A 29 -1.85 20.60 -4.45
C ASN A 29 -2.71 19.41 -4.91
N ASP A 30 -3.15 19.43 -6.17
CA ASP A 30 -4.13 18.47 -6.69
C ASP A 30 -3.70 17.00 -6.60
N MET A 31 -2.40 16.70 -6.53
CA MET A 31 -1.88 15.33 -6.35
C MET A 31 -2.23 14.73 -4.98
N TYR A 32 -2.57 15.57 -4.00
CA TYR A 32 -2.94 15.21 -2.63
C TYR A 32 -4.44 15.39 -2.37
N SER A 33 -5.22 15.69 -3.41
CA SER A 33 -6.66 15.74 -3.28
C SER A 33 -7.23 14.35 -3.00
N VAL A 34 -8.22 14.29 -2.12
CA VAL A 34 -8.96 13.06 -1.82
C VAL A 34 -10.46 13.31 -1.95
N GLU A 35 -11.20 12.25 -2.25
CA GLU A 35 -12.65 12.25 -2.38
C GLU A 35 -13.27 11.34 -1.32
N CYS A 36 -14.40 11.76 -0.75
CA CYS A 36 -15.16 10.95 0.19
C CYS A 36 -16.52 10.61 -0.41
N SER A 37 -16.73 9.34 -0.77
CA SER A 37 -17.97 8.85 -1.36
C SER A 37 -18.49 7.67 -0.57
N ASN A 38 -19.75 7.71 -0.14
CA ASN A 38 -20.39 6.65 0.67
C ASN A 38 -19.55 6.22 1.89
N ASN A 39 -19.00 7.20 2.63
CA ASN A 39 -18.10 6.99 3.77
C ASN A 39 -16.78 6.26 3.47
N LYS A 40 -16.43 6.10 2.19
CA LYS A 40 -15.14 5.57 1.74
C LYS A 40 -14.28 6.71 1.19
N LEU A 41 -13.01 6.70 1.57
CA LEU A 41 -12.03 7.70 1.16
C LEU A 41 -11.28 7.19 -0.07
N TYR A 42 -11.04 8.05 -1.06
CA TYR A 42 -10.34 7.71 -2.29
C TYR A 42 -9.25 8.72 -2.60
N LEU A 43 -8.10 8.24 -3.08
CA LEU A 43 -7.05 9.09 -3.66
C LEU A 43 -7.48 9.50 -5.08
N THR A 44 -7.85 10.76 -5.29
CA THR A 44 -8.48 11.22 -6.54
C THR A 44 -7.63 10.90 -7.78
N GLY A 45 -6.31 11.11 -7.69
CA GLY A 45 -5.39 10.94 -8.82
C GLY A 45 -5.21 9.50 -9.31
N ILE A 46 -5.38 8.51 -8.43
CA ILE A 46 -5.16 7.08 -8.74
C ILE A 46 -6.39 6.19 -8.50
N LYS A 47 -7.49 6.78 -8.00
CA LYS A 47 -8.79 6.14 -7.76
C LYS A 47 -8.74 4.91 -6.86
N LEU A 48 -7.76 4.83 -5.98
CA LEU A 48 -7.67 3.78 -4.96
C LEU A 48 -8.42 4.18 -3.69
N GLU A 49 -9.17 3.24 -3.14
CA GLU A 49 -9.78 3.37 -1.82
C GLU A 49 -8.68 3.36 -0.75
N VAL A 50 -8.69 4.34 0.14
CA VAL A 50 -7.83 4.42 1.31
C VAL A 50 -8.48 3.62 2.44
N LEU A 51 -7.70 2.74 3.04
CA LEU A 51 -8.09 1.95 4.22
C LEU A 51 -7.59 2.59 5.51
N ASN A 52 -6.40 3.18 5.46
CA ASN A 52 -5.80 3.90 6.58
C ASN A 52 -4.68 4.83 6.07
N MET A 53 -4.31 5.85 6.84
CA MET A 53 -3.20 6.74 6.50
C MET A 53 -2.64 7.45 7.72
N SER A 54 -1.35 7.78 7.67
CA SER A 54 -0.65 8.53 8.72
C SER A 54 0.41 9.45 8.13
N VAL A 55 0.66 10.54 8.85
CA VAL A 55 1.76 11.48 8.58
C VAL A 55 2.68 11.66 9.78
N GLU A 56 2.38 10.93 10.87
CA GLU A 56 3.16 10.96 12.11
C GLU A 56 4.27 9.90 12.08
N ASP A 57 4.02 8.82 11.34
CA ASP A 57 4.97 7.73 11.14
C ASP A 57 5.98 8.04 10.04
N TRP A 58 7.15 7.43 10.15
CA TRP A 58 8.19 7.51 9.13
C TRP A 58 8.51 6.12 8.56
N PRO A 59 8.52 5.93 7.22
CA PRO A 59 8.17 6.92 6.18
C PRO A 59 6.67 7.24 6.16
N ASN A 60 6.27 8.34 5.51
CA ASN A 60 4.85 8.65 5.36
C ASN A 60 4.16 7.60 4.49
N TRP A 61 2.98 7.17 4.90
CA TRP A 61 2.30 6.06 4.25
C TRP A 61 0.79 6.24 4.12
N VAL A 62 0.23 5.54 3.14
CA VAL A 62 -1.21 5.36 2.92
C VAL A 62 -1.46 3.89 2.62
N GLN A 63 -2.32 3.23 3.39
CA GLN A 63 -2.76 1.87 3.12
C GLN A 63 -3.97 1.93 2.19
N VAL A 64 -3.93 1.21 1.07
CA VAL A 64 -4.96 1.23 0.02
C VAL A 64 -5.55 -0.14 -0.24
N ASN A 65 -6.77 -0.17 -0.77
CA ASN A 65 -7.47 -1.38 -1.19
C ASN A 65 -6.99 -1.82 -2.59
N ASN A 66 -5.95 -2.64 -2.65
CA ASN A 66 -5.24 -3.04 -3.87
C ASN A 66 -5.90 -4.28 -4.53
N PRO A 67 -6.08 -4.32 -5.86
CA PRO A 67 -6.72 -5.45 -6.54
C PRO A 67 -5.93 -6.76 -6.44
N VAL A 68 -6.66 -7.87 -6.40
CA VAL A 68 -6.14 -9.22 -6.54
C VAL A 68 -6.30 -9.68 -7.99
N LEU A 69 -5.21 -10.15 -8.60
CA LEU A 69 -5.28 -10.83 -9.89
C LEU A 69 -5.63 -12.29 -9.66
N SER A 70 -6.61 -12.80 -10.39
CA SER A 70 -6.93 -14.22 -10.42
C SER A 70 -7.06 -14.74 -11.85
N LYS A 71 -6.70 -15.99 -12.08
CA LYS A 71 -6.76 -16.66 -13.37
C LYS A 71 -7.18 -18.11 -13.20
N SER A 72 -7.85 -18.66 -14.22
CA SER A 72 -8.28 -20.08 -14.26
C SER A 72 -9.29 -20.43 -13.17
N CYS A 73 -10.12 -19.47 -12.77
CA CYS A 73 -11.20 -19.69 -11.82
C CYS A 73 -12.48 -20.19 -12.50
N PRO A 74 -13.13 -21.27 -12.01
CA PRO A 74 -14.41 -21.72 -12.51
C PRO A 74 -15.49 -20.68 -12.21
N GLY A 75 -15.98 -20.01 -13.23
CA GLY A 75 -17.18 -19.19 -13.18
C GLY A 75 -18.18 -19.69 -14.21
N GLY A 76 -19.27 -20.31 -13.76
CA GLY A 76 -20.56 -20.51 -14.46
C GLY A 76 -20.63 -21.24 -15.81
N ASN A 77 -19.62 -21.14 -16.67
CA ASN A 77 -19.54 -21.72 -18.01
C ASN A 77 -18.06 -22.01 -18.36
N GLY A 78 -17.47 -23.01 -17.69
CA GLY A 78 -16.45 -23.91 -18.23
C GLY A 78 -15.13 -23.40 -18.86
N SER A 79 -14.85 -22.10 -18.99
CA SER A 79 -13.60 -21.64 -19.63
C SER A 79 -12.48 -21.48 -18.59
N ALA A 80 -11.49 -22.37 -18.63
CA ALA A 80 -10.39 -22.49 -17.67
C ALA A 80 -9.30 -21.39 -17.76
N ASP A 81 -9.53 -20.27 -18.47
CA ASP A 81 -8.50 -19.26 -18.77
C ASP A 81 -8.95 -17.80 -18.61
N VAL A 82 -10.06 -17.55 -17.91
CA VAL A 82 -10.49 -16.17 -17.64
C VAL A 82 -9.60 -15.53 -16.58
N VAL A 83 -9.11 -14.33 -16.88
CA VAL A 83 -8.39 -13.46 -15.95
C VAL A 83 -9.41 -12.51 -15.32
N HIS A 84 -9.48 -12.48 -13.99
CA HIS A 84 -10.28 -11.52 -13.24
C HIS A 84 -9.39 -10.61 -12.40
N GLY A 85 -9.77 -9.33 -12.33
CA GLY A 85 -8.99 -8.28 -11.70
C GLY A 85 -8.03 -7.59 -12.67
N ASN A 86 -7.38 -6.54 -12.19
CA ASN A 86 -6.37 -5.83 -12.97
C ASN A 86 -4.99 -6.45 -12.76
N THR A 87 -4.19 -6.50 -13.83
CA THR A 87 -2.81 -7.00 -13.77
C THR A 87 -1.89 -6.11 -12.92
N SER A 88 -2.26 -4.84 -12.73
CA SER A 88 -1.55 -3.88 -11.90
C SER A 88 -2.32 -2.57 -11.70
N VAL A 89 -1.82 -1.76 -10.76
CA VAL A 89 -2.20 -0.37 -10.54
C VAL A 89 -1.04 0.52 -11.00
N ASP A 90 -1.32 1.53 -11.81
CA ASP A 90 -0.34 2.49 -12.30
C ASP A 90 -0.33 3.75 -11.42
N LEU A 91 0.75 3.94 -10.66
CA LEU A 91 0.98 5.13 -9.82
C LEU A 91 1.83 6.19 -10.54
N THR A 92 2.14 6.00 -11.83
CA THR A 92 2.95 6.96 -12.60
C THR A 92 2.26 8.31 -12.68
N GLY A 93 3.04 9.39 -12.53
CA GLY A 93 2.50 10.76 -12.46
C GLY A 93 1.85 11.13 -11.12
N SER A 94 1.71 10.18 -10.19
CA SER A 94 1.24 10.43 -8.81
C SER A 94 2.43 10.63 -7.84
N PRO A 95 2.18 11.12 -6.61
CA PRO A 95 3.20 11.23 -5.57
C PRO A 95 3.44 9.93 -4.81
N PHE A 96 2.78 8.83 -5.22
CA PHE A 96 2.81 7.55 -4.51
C PHE A 96 3.76 6.55 -5.15
N THR A 97 4.32 5.70 -4.29
CA THR A 97 5.15 4.55 -4.65
C THR A 97 4.71 3.36 -3.80
N PHE A 98 4.87 2.14 -4.31
CA PHE A 98 4.67 0.95 -3.48
C PHE A 98 5.81 0.86 -2.47
N SER A 99 5.49 0.75 -1.18
CA SER A 99 6.51 0.57 -0.13
C SER A 99 7.22 -0.76 -0.34
N TYR A 100 8.55 -0.71 -0.52
CA TYR A 100 9.37 -1.91 -0.68
C TYR A 100 9.44 -2.73 0.62
N SER A 101 9.57 -2.06 1.76
CA SER A 101 9.75 -2.70 3.06
C SER A 101 8.45 -3.17 3.70
N SER A 102 7.32 -2.58 3.33
CA SER A 102 6.02 -2.88 3.95
C SER A 102 5.15 -3.83 3.12
N ASN A 103 5.47 -4.04 1.84
CA ASN A 103 4.71 -4.95 0.99
C ASN A 103 5.48 -6.22 0.66
N VAL A 104 4.73 -7.27 0.38
CA VAL A 104 5.23 -8.54 -0.15
C VAL A 104 4.35 -8.99 -1.32
N PHE A 105 4.96 -9.53 -2.36
CA PHE A 105 4.24 -10.11 -3.48
C PHE A 105 3.92 -11.57 -3.16
N LEU A 106 2.65 -11.92 -3.23
CA LEU A 106 2.17 -13.28 -2.96
C LEU A 106 1.51 -13.89 -4.18
N SER A 107 1.60 -15.20 -4.24
CA SER A 107 0.88 -16.03 -5.18
C SER A 107 0.32 -17.24 -4.44
N VAL A 108 -0.95 -17.55 -4.69
CA VAL A 108 -1.68 -18.65 -4.06
C VAL A 108 -2.29 -19.51 -5.16
N GLY A 109 -2.24 -20.81 -5.00
CA GLY A 109 -2.72 -21.79 -5.97
C GLY A 109 -1.76 -22.96 -6.13
N CYS A 110 -2.16 -23.91 -6.96
CA CYS A 110 -1.40 -25.12 -7.26
C CYS A 110 -0.75 -25.01 -8.65
N ASN A 111 0.52 -25.42 -8.76
CA ASN A 111 1.32 -25.32 -9.98
C ASN A 111 1.31 -23.90 -10.59
N ASN A 112 1.26 -22.87 -9.75
CA ASN A 112 1.20 -21.48 -10.19
C ASN A 112 2.63 -20.92 -10.35
N HIS A 113 2.90 -20.30 -11.49
CA HIS A 113 4.04 -19.43 -11.74
C HIS A 113 3.53 -18.01 -11.96
N ALA A 114 3.71 -17.19 -10.93
CA ALA A 114 3.42 -15.77 -10.93
C ALA A 114 4.70 -14.98 -11.15
N ARG A 115 4.70 -14.10 -12.15
CA ARG A 115 5.84 -13.23 -12.47
C ARG A 115 5.41 -11.78 -12.38
N VAL A 116 6.12 -11.01 -11.57
CA VAL A 116 6.00 -9.55 -11.52
C VAL A 116 7.16 -8.94 -12.31
N THR A 117 6.86 -8.00 -13.20
CA THR A 117 7.83 -7.35 -14.09
C THR A 117 7.69 -5.83 -13.98
N ASN A 118 8.79 -5.13 -13.72
CA ASN A 118 8.83 -3.68 -13.83
C ASN A 118 8.94 -3.31 -15.33
N PRO A 119 7.94 -2.63 -15.91
CA PRO A 119 7.95 -2.32 -17.34
C PRO A 119 9.00 -1.28 -17.74
N ARG A 120 9.63 -0.57 -16.77
CA ARG A 120 10.63 0.47 -17.07
C ARG A 120 12.00 -0.09 -17.42
N ASP A 121 12.43 -1.13 -16.72
CA ASP A 121 13.78 -1.71 -16.85
C ASP A 121 13.77 -3.23 -17.12
N GLY A 122 12.59 -3.87 -17.10
CA GLY A 122 12.44 -5.30 -17.32
C GLY A 122 12.85 -6.16 -16.13
N THR A 123 13.20 -5.57 -14.98
CA THR A 123 13.53 -6.33 -13.77
C THR A 123 12.32 -7.12 -13.29
N THR A 124 12.55 -8.34 -12.81
CA THR A 124 11.46 -9.27 -12.48
C THR A 124 11.69 -10.00 -11.16
N ALA A 125 10.60 -10.27 -10.47
CA ALA A 125 10.55 -11.24 -9.38
C ALA A 125 9.51 -12.30 -9.73
N GLN A 126 9.71 -13.51 -9.21
CA GLN A 126 8.90 -14.67 -9.56
C GLN A 126 8.54 -15.44 -8.30
N CYS A 127 7.38 -16.07 -8.36
CA CYS A 127 6.78 -16.82 -7.27
C CYS A 127 6.19 -18.09 -7.86
N ILE A 128 6.78 -19.23 -7.49
CA ILE A 128 6.39 -20.55 -7.99
C ILE A 128 5.80 -21.36 -6.83
N THR A 129 4.71 -22.06 -7.12
CA THR A 129 4.06 -22.97 -6.18
C THR A 129 4.00 -24.38 -6.75
N ILE A 130 4.13 -25.37 -5.88
CA ILE A 130 3.84 -26.78 -6.12
C ILE A 130 2.66 -27.20 -5.25
N CYS A 131 2.00 -28.27 -5.65
CA CYS A 131 0.78 -28.73 -4.99
C CYS A 131 1.12 -29.72 -3.87
N ASP A 132 0.45 -29.57 -2.74
CA ASP A 132 0.45 -30.55 -1.66
C ASP A 132 -0.98 -30.71 -1.12
N GLY A 133 -1.37 -31.94 -0.82
CA GLY A 133 -2.65 -32.27 -0.21
C GLY A 133 -2.65 -32.15 1.31
N SER A 134 -1.53 -31.74 1.93
CA SER A 134 -1.44 -31.52 3.37
C SER A 134 -2.55 -30.59 3.88
N PRO A 135 -3.15 -30.91 5.04
CA PRO A 135 -4.12 -30.03 5.69
C PRO A 135 -3.45 -28.81 6.35
N ASP A 136 -2.12 -28.78 6.44
CA ASP A 136 -1.39 -27.64 6.97
C ASP A 136 -1.45 -26.48 5.97
N ARG A 137 -2.15 -25.42 6.38
CA ARG A 137 -2.45 -24.24 5.56
C ARG A 137 -1.95 -22.98 6.25
N ASP A 138 -0.80 -23.08 6.90
CA ASP A 138 -0.21 -21.90 7.50
C ASP A 138 0.15 -20.84 6.43
N ASN A 139 0.25 -19.59 6.88
CA ASN A 139 0.59 -18.47 6.02
C ASN A 139 2.11 -18.27 5.89
N SER A 140 2.88 -19.35 6.01
CA SER A 140 4.35 -19.29 5.84
C SER A 140 4.75 -19.11 4.38
N CYS A 141 3.95 -19.65 3.45
CA CYS A 141 4.08 -19.50 2.00
C CYS A 141 5.50 -19.70 1.44
N PHE A 142 6.04 -20.89 1.68
CA PHE A 142 7.37 -21.32 1.19
C PHE A 142 7.33 -22.19 -0.08
N GLY A 143 6.35 -21.97 -0.97
CA GLY A 143 6.30 -22.61 -2.29
C GLY A 143 5.39 -23.83 -2.39
N ILE A 144 4.80 -24.28 -1.29
CA ILE A 144 3.74 -25.29 -1.31
C ILE A 144 2.41 -24.56 -1.21
N ASN A 145 1.54 -24.68 -2.22
CA ASN A 145 0.20 -24.08 -2.31
C ASN A 145 0.12 -22.53 -2.26
N CYS A 146 1.13 -21.87 -1.71
CA CYS A 146 1.38 -20.45 -1.82
C CYS A 146 2.88 -20.16 -1.75
N CYS A 147 3.28 -19.03 -2.30
CA CYS A 147 4.63 -18.51 -2.22
C CYS A 147 4.60 -17.01 -1.96
N GLN A 148 5.69 -16.50 -1.41
CA GLN A 148 5.93 -15.07 -1.26
C GLN A 148 7.30 -14.69 -1.83
N THR A 149 7.42 -13.48 -2.35
CA THR A 149 8.67 -12.88 -2.79
C THR A 149 8.60 -11.36 -2.68
N THR A 150 9.74 -10.69 -2.70
CA THR A 150 9.77 -9.22 -2.75
C THR A 150 9.54 -8.74 -4.17
N THR A 151 8.99 -7.53 -4.32
CA THR A 151 8.88 -6.92 -5.65
C THR A 151 10.25 -6.46 -6.17
N PRO A 152 10.43 -6.36 -7.51
CA PRO A 152 11.58 -5.70 -8.09
C PRO A 152 11.64 -4.25 -7.61
N GLY A 153 12.76 -3.87 -7.01
CA GLY A 153 12.98 -2.52 -6.52
C GLY A 153 13.23 -2.52 -5.04
N GLY A 154 14.52 -2.60 -4.67
CA GLY A 154 14.95 -2.30 -3.31
C GLY A 154 15.07 -0.78 -3.12
N ASP A 155 15.89 -0.38 -2.15
CA ASP A 155 16.12 1.03 -1.79
C ASP A 155 16.64 1.91 -2.94
N SER A 156 17.02 1.31 -4.07
CA SER A 156 17.61 1.98 -5.22
C SER A 156 16.59 2.60 -6.19
N TYR A 157 15.30 2.24 -6.15
CA TYR A 157 14.29 2.92 -6.98
C TYR A 157 12.84 2.80 -6.49
N ASP A 158 12.07 3.86 -6.73
CA ASP A 158 10.65 3.97 -6.41
C ASP A 158 9.77 3.13 -7.37
N LEU A 159 9.28 1.97 -6.94
CA LEU A 159 8.34 1.15 -7.73
C LEU A 159 6.97 1.84 -7.81
N ARG A 160 6.57 2.26 -9.02
CA ARG A 160 5.27 2.93 -9.27
C ARG A 160 4.32 2.13 -10.14
N VAL A 161 4.86 1.19 -10.90
CA VAL A 161 4.10 0.36 -11.82
C VAL A 161 4.84 -0.97 -11.95
N PHE A 162 4.07 -2.03 -12.05
CA PHE A 162 4.54 -3.37 -12.35
C PHE A 162 3.51 -4.06 -13.23
N ASN A 163 3.85 -5.18 -13.85
CA ASN A 163 2.91 -6.05 -14.56
C ASN A 163 2.99 -7.44 -13.96
N VAL A 164 1.85 -8.05 -13.70
CA VAL A 164 1.76 -9.44 -13.21
C VAL A 164 1.29 -10.35 -14.32
N SER A 165 1.98 -11.49 -14.49
CA SER A 165 1.52 -12.59 -15.32
C SER A 165 1.40 -13.88 -14.51
N LEU A 166 0.38 -14.67 -14.85
CA LEU A 166 0.07 -15.95 -14.24
C LEU A 166 0.08 -17.07 -15.29
N SER A 167 0.82 -18.12 -15.00
CA SER A 167 0.97 -19.30 -15.88
C SER A 167 1.08 -20.56 -15.03
N ARG A 168 0.65 -21.70 -15.57
CA ARG A 168 0.81 -22.99 -14.88
C ARG A 168 2.23 -23.53 -15.11
N THR A 169 2.88 -24.03 -14.08
CA THR A 169 4.13 -24.79 -14.22
C THR A 169 3.81 -26.17 -14.80
N GLY A 170 4.50 -26.53 -15.89
CA GLY A 170 4.36 -27.85 -16.51
C GLY A 170 5.09 -28.92 -15.69
N THR A 171 4.57 -29.29 -14.52
CA THR A 171 5.11 -30.40 -13.73
C THR A 171 4.46 -31.69 -14.20
N ASN A 172 5.16 -32.42 -15.07
CA ASN A 172 4.77 -33.75 -15.58
C ASN A 172 4.82 -34.87 -14.51
N ASN A 173 4.83 -34.53 -13.23
CA ASN A 173 4.87 -35.51 -12.14
C ASN A 173 3.43 -35.87 -11.73
N GLN A 174 2.72 -36.52 -12.65
CA GLN A 174 1.60 -37.40 -12.30
C GLN A 174 2.17 -38.65 -11.61
N SER A 175 2.73 -38.49 -10.41
CA SER A 175 3.06 -39.61 -9.53
C SER A 175 1.84 -39.87 -8.65
N GLY A 176 0.87 -40.60 -9.20
CA GLY A 176 -0.18 -41.26 -8.44
C GLY A 176 -1.46 -40.45 -8.24
N GLY A 177 -2.48 -40.74 -9.06
CA GLY A 177 -3.87 -40.99 -8.64
C GLY A 177 -4.66 -39.97 -7.81
N VAL A 178 -4.12 -38.80 -7.48
CA VAL A 178 -4.88 -37.73 -6.82
C VAL A 178 -5.58 -36.93 -7.93
N PRO A 179 -6.93 -36.81 -7.93
CA PRO A 179 -7.61 -35.88 -8.82
C PRO A 179 -6.98 -34.51 -8.64
N GLU A 180 -6.70 -33.77 -9.74
CA GLU A 180 -6.30 -32.35 -9.71
C GLU A 180 -6.91 -31.68 -8.47
N PRO A 181 -6.12 -31.12 -7.54
CA PRO A 181 -6.72 -30.56 -6.36
C PRO A 181 -7.74 -29.51 -6.82
N LEU A 182 -8.89 -29.50 -6.12
CA LEU A 182 -10.06 -28.65 -6.25
C LEU A 182 -9.79 -27.13 -6.19
N ILE A 183 -8.55 -26.68 -6.42
CA ILE A 183 -8.11 -25.30 -6.39
C ILE A 183 -7.60 -24.89 -7.79
N PRO A 184 -8.52 -24.73 -8.76
CA PRO A 184 -8.19 -24.35 -10.14
C PRO A 184 -7.68 -22.92 -10.26
N CYS A 185 -8.00 -22.05 -9.29
CA CYS A 185 -7.64 -20.64 -9.30
C CYS A 185 -6.16 -20.41 -8.97
N MET A 186 -5.53 -19.60 -9.82
CA MET A 186 -4.24 -18.98 -9.57
C MET A 186 -4.48 -17.54 -9.12
N TYR A 187 -3.89 -17.13 -8.01
CA TYR A 187 -3.97 -15.76 -7.50
C TYR A 187 -2.58 -15.13 -7.46
N ALA A 188 -2.51 -13.83 -7.69
CA ALA A 188 -1.33 -13.04 -7.41
C ALA A 188 -1.68 -11.61 -7.02
N PHE A 189 -0.97 -11.04 -6.06
CA PHE A 189 -1.24 -9.71 -5.54
C PHE A 189 -0.05 -9.18 -4.73
N LEU A 190 -0.01 -7.86 -4.59
CA LEU A 190 0.88 -7.17 -3.67
C LEU A 190 0.09 -6.83 -2.41
N VAL A 191 0.61 -7.16 -1.23
CA VAL A 191 -0.10 -6.97 0.05
C VAL A 191 0.83 -6.41 1.11
N ASP A 192 0.26 -5.68 2.06
CA ASP A 192 0.87 -5.33 3.33
C ASP A 192 1.29 -6.60 4.09
N TYR A 193 2.59 -6.72 4.35
CA TYR A 193 3.18 -7.88 5.01
C TYR A 193 2.59 -8.14 6.40
N ASN A 194 2.36 -7.10 7.19
CA ASN A 194 1.83 -7.25 8.54
C ASN A 194 0.38 -7.71 8.48
N TRP A 195 -0.43 -7.09 7.62
CA TRP A 195 -1.81 -7.52 7.44
C TRP A 195 -1.88 -8.99 6.99
N PHE A 196 -1.06 -9.38 6.01
CA PHE A 196 -0.97 -10.77 5.56
C PHE A 196 -0.62 -11.71 6.73
N ARG A 197 0.40 -11.37 7.51
CA ARG A 197 0.91 -12.23 8.59
C ARG A 197 -0.09 -12.40 9.74
N TYR A 198 -0.83 -11.36 10.09
CA TYR A 198 -1.70 -11.34 11.26
C TYR A 198 -3.18 -11.60 10.97
N ASN A 199 -3.65 -11.34 9.74
CA ASN A 199 -5.08 -11.44 9.41
C ASN A 199 -5.42 -12.61 8.49
N LEU A 200 -4.46 -13.12 7.72
CA LEU A 200 -4.69 -14.22 6.78
C LEU A 200 -3.99 -15.50 7.27
N THR A 201 -4.67 -16.28 8.10
CA THR A 201 -4.12 -17.54 8.65
C THR A 201 -4.15 -18.69 7.65
N ASP A 202 -5.18 -18.75 6.79
CA ASP A 202 -5.28 -19.66 5.64
C ASP A 202 -5.17 -18.84 4.33
N PRO A 203 -4.07 -18.96 3.56
CA PRO A 203 -3.90 -18.29 2.28
C PRO A 203 -5.04 -18.54 1.27
N PHE A 204 -5.77 -19.65 1.38
CA PHE A 204 -6.90 -19.93 0.50
C PHE A 204 -8.18 -19.16 0.82
N ALA A 205 -8.28 -18.52 1.99
CA ALA A 205 -9.40 -17.62 2.29
C ALA A 205 -9.48 -16.44 1.29
N LEU A 206 -8.40 -16.16 0.57
CA LEU A 206 -8.33 -15.17 -0.52
C LEU A 206 -9.26 -15.48 -1.70
N GLN A 207 -9.76 -16.71 -1.85
CA GLN A 207 -10.73 -17.04 -2.92
C GLN A 207 -11.98 -16.15 -2.89
N ASN A 208 -12.31 -15.61 -1.72
CA ASN A 208 -13.46 -14.73 -1.52
C ASN A 208 -13.08 -13.23 -1.48
N MET A 209 -11.84 -12.88 -1.82
CA MET A 209 -11.33 -11.52 -1.76
C MET A 209 -10.96 -11.02 -3.15
N SER A 210 -11.56 -9.91 -3.56
CA SER A 210 -11.21 -9.21 -4.82
C SER A 210 -10.08 -8.20 -4.65
N HIS A 211 -9.83 -7.77 -3.41
CA HIS A 211 -8.83 -6.77 -3.04
C HIS A 211 -8.20 -7.11 -1.71
N VAL A 212 -6.98 -6.62 -1.49
CA VAL A 212 -6.20 -6.77 -0.26
C VAL A 212 -5.50 -5.44 0.09
N PRO A 213 -5.16 -5.18 1.36
CA PRO A 213 -4.44 -3.97 1.73
C PRO A 213 -3.03 -3.94 1.13
N ALA A 214 -2.61 -2.80 0.59
CA ALA A 214 -1.22 -2.55 0.21
C ALA A 214 -0.75 -1.20 0.75
N MET A 215 0.54 -1.09 1.06
CA MET A 215 1.15 0.10 1.62
C MET A 215 1.79 0.96 0.53
N LEU A 216 1.34 2.20 0.40
CA LEU A 216 1.97 3.20 -0.43
C LEU A 216 2.80 4.14 0.43
N GLU A 217 3.97 4.53 -0.06
CA GLU A 217 4.74 5.66 0.46
C GLU A 217 4.47 6.90 -0.39
N TRP A 218 4.66 8.09 0.18
CA TRP A 218 4.52 9.33 -0.57
C TRP A 218 5.49 10.42 -0.10
N ARG A 219 5.81 11.33 -1.01
CA ARG A 219 6.68 12.50 -0.76
C ARG A 219 6.19 13.71 -1.56
N LEU A 220 6.40 14.90 -1.02
CA LEU A 220 6.10 16.17 -1.71
C LEU A 220 7.12 16.40 -2.84
N TYR A 221 6.85 15.85 -4.03
CA TYR A 221 7.69 16.06 -5.21
C TYR A 221 7.59 17.49 -5.77
N ASN A 222 8.67 17.93 -6.40
CA ASN A 222 8.85 19.27 -6.98
C ASN A 222 8.61 20.40 -5.99
N MET A 223 8.92 20.15 -4.71
CA MET A 223 8.84 21.12 -3.63
C MET A 223 10.15 21.16 -2.85
N GLU A 224 10.43 22.33 -2.29
CA GLU A 224 11.54 22.59 -1.37
C GLU A 224 11.00 22.85 0.04
N PRO A 225 11.73 22.48 1.11
CA PRO A 225 11.25 22.68 2.48
C PRO A 225 10.87 24.14 2.80
N ARG A 226 11.57 25.10 2.17
CA ARG A 226 11.30 26.54 2.33
C ARG A 226 9.91 26.95 1.84
N GLN A 227 9.35 26.25 0.84
CA GLN A 227 8.05 26.54 0.27
C GLN A 227 6.90 26.09 1.18
N LEU A 228 7.16 25.18 2.12
CA LEU A 228 6.15 24.68 3.06
C LEU A 228 5.83 25.68 4.18
N GLY A 229 6.66 26.73 4.35
CA GLY A 229 6.48 27.70 5.43
C GLY A 229 6.63 27.09 6.83
N ILE A 230 7.16 25.86 6.94
CA ILE A 230 7.37 25.15 8.21
C ILE A 230 8.62 25.75 8.86
N PRO A 231 8.52 26.38 10.05
CA PRO A 231 9.68 26.93 10.74
C PRO A 231 10.68 25.81 11.07
N LYS A 232 11.95 26.01 10.72
CA LYS A 232 13.05 25.03 10.90
C LYS A 232 13.33 24.61 12.37
N TYR A 233 12.58 25.10 13.36
CA TYR A 233 13.04 25.11 14.76
C TYR A 233 11.98 24.84 15.85
N ARG A 234 10.89 24.10 15.59
CA ARG A 234 9.98 23.70 16.69
C ARG A 234 9.49 22.26 16.55
N GLY A 235 10.38 21.32 16.87
CA GLY A 235 9.99 19.92 17.09
C GLY A 235 9.72 19.07 15.86
N GLY A 236 9.97 19.57 14.65
CA GLY A 236 9.89 18.79 13.41
C GLY A 236 11.00 19.15 12.44
N TYR A 237 11.24 18.28 11.47
CA TYR A 237 12.28 18.43 10.45
C TYR A 237 11.80 17.87 9.11
N CYS A 238 12.38 18.38 8.02
CA CYS A 238 12.09 17.93 6.66
C CYS A 238 13.38 17.55 5.95
N TYR A 239 13.39 16.37 5.33
CA TYR A 239 14.44 15.93 4.43
C TYR A 239 14.09 16.33 3.01
N ASN A 240 15.11 16.69 2.23
CA ASN A 240 15.00 16.87 0.79
C ASN A 240 15.85 15.83 0.07
N SER A 241 15.30 15.18 -0.95
CA SER A 241 16.07 14.40 -1.92
C SER A 241 16.69 15.34 -2.94
N SER A 242 18.03 15.40 -3.00
CA SER A 242 18.78 16.27 -3.91
C SER A 242 18.85 15.77 -5.37
N SER A 243 18.03 14.77 -5.76
CA SER A 243 18.07 14.17 -7.09
C SER A 243 17.27 14.96 -8.14
N SER A 244 17.23 14.46 -9.38
CA SER A 244 16.58 15.07 -10.55
C SER A 244 15.09 15.41 -10.37
N ALA A 245 14.44 14.90 -9.32
CA ALA A 245 13.11 15.30 -8.87
C ALA A 245 13.17 15.61 -7.37
N PRO A 246 13.36 16.89 -6.97
CA PRO A 246 13.43 17.25 -5.56
C PRO A 246 12.15 16.83 -4.87
N SER A 247 12.29 16.21 -3.70
CA SER A 247 11.14 15.68 -2.95
C SER A 247 11.33 15.93 -1.47
N VAL A 248 10.27 16.39 -0.81
CA VAL A 248 10.30 16.68 0.61
C VAL A 248 9.46 15.67 1.39
N ALA A 249 10.03 15.19 2.48
CA ALA A 249 9.33 14.41 3.48
C ALA A 249 9.69 14.94 4.87
N CYS A 250 8.67 15.15 5.72
CA CYS A 250 8.81 15.75 7.03
C CYS A 250 8.40 14.77 8.12
N ALA A 251 9.00 14.90 9.30
CA ALA A 251 8.69 14.11 10.48
C ALA A 251 8.81 14.98 11.73
N CYS A 252 8.10 14.60 12.79
CA CYS A 252 8.33 15.20 14.10
C CYS A 252 9.62 14.63 14.73
N SER A 253 10.34 15.50 15.42
CA SER A 253 11.50 15.16 16.25
C SER A 253 11.09 14.23 17.37
N ARG A 254 12.02 13.39 17.82
CA ARG A 254 11.80 12.50 18.96
C ARG A 254 11.28 13.29 20.17
N GLY A 255 10.16 12.83 20.75
CA GLY A 255 9.46 13.51 21.87
C GLY A 255 8.44 14.55 21.43
N TYR A 256 8.15 14.65 20.13
CA TYR A 256 7.08 15.46 19.57
C TYR A 256 6.15 14.57 18.74
N GLU A 257 4.85 14.87 18.79
CA GLU A 257 3.79 14.17 18.05
C GLU A 257 2.92 15.16 17.28
N GLY A 258 2.14 14.65 16.32
CA GLY A 258 1.27 15.46 15.46
C GLY A 258 1.77 15.58 14.03
N ASN A 259 1.29 16.60 13.31
CA ASN A 259 1.44 16.70 11.87
C ASN A 259 2.65 17.60 11.48
N PRO A 260 3.75 17.04 10.97
CA PRO A 260 4.94 17.82 10.64
C PRO A 260 4.77 18.74 9.43
N TYR A 261 3.68 18.61 8.67
CA TYR A 261 3.36 19.44 7.51
C TYR A 261 2.53 20.68 7.84
N LEU A 262 2.17 20.89 9.11
CA LEU A 262 1.49 22.09 9.57
C LEU A 262 2.45 23.02 10.33
N PRO A 263 2.30 24.35 10.20
CA PRO A 263 2.95 25.29 11.10
C PRO A 263 2.58 24.95 12.55
N TYR A 264 3.58 24.69 13.39
CA TYR A 264 3.40 24.27 14.79
C TYR A 264 2.67 22.92 14.98
N GLY A 265 2.63 22.07 13.97
CA GLY A 265 1.91 20.80 14.05
C GLY A 265 2.59 19.72 14.89
N CYS A 266 3.91 19.82 15.10
CA CYS A 266 4.64 18.98 16.06
C CYS A 266 4.60 19.61 17.46
N VAL A 267 3.99 18.91 18.42
CA VAL A 267 3.82 19.36 19.80
C VAL A 267 4.57 18.42 20.74
N GLY A 268 5.37 18.99 21.66
CA GLY A 268 6.20 18.22 22.57
C GLY A 268 5.36 17.50 23.63
N THR A 269 5.68 16.23 23.90
CA THR A 269 5.10 15.46 25.00
C THR A 269 5.88 15.75 26.27
N TYR A 270 5.42 16.67 27.12
CA TYR A 270 6.03 16.86 28.45
C TYR A 270 5.49 15.81 29.42
N ILE A 271 6.36 14.93 29.93
CA ILE A 271 6.05 14.09 31.08
C ILE A 271 6.28 14.91 32.34
N LEU A 272 5.26 15.63 32.80
CA LEU A 272 5.22 16.15 34.16
C LEU A 272 4.52 15.08 35.02
N GLY A 273 5.31 14.35 35.82
CA GLY A 273 4.87 13.49 36.94
C GLY A 273 3.54 12.75 36.77
N SER A 274 3.60 11.46 36.38
CA SER A 274 2.53 10.45 36.53
C SER A 274 1.09 10.80 36.09
N SER A 275 0.86 11.81 35.26
CA SER A 275 -0.46 12.09 34.69
C SER A 275 -0.33 12.73 33.30
N LEU A 276 -0.90 12.07 32.28
CA LEU A 276 -0.98 12.58 30.90
C LEU A 276 -1.85 13.84 30.85
N LEU A 277 -1.24 15.01 30.69
CA LEU A 277 -1.92 16.28 30.44
C LEU A 277 -1.42 16.89 29.12
N TYR A 278 -2.29 16.92 28.11
CA TYR A 278 -2.05 17.63 26.85
C TYR A 278 -2.14 19.14 27.08
N LEU A 279 -1.01 19.83 27.17
CA LEU A 279 -0.97 21.30 27.21
C LEU A 279 -0.77 21.86 25.80
N LYS A 280 -1.86 22.36 25.21
CA LYS A 280 -1.83 23.26 24.04
C LYS A 280 -1.28 24.61 24.48
N LEU A 281 0.02 24.86 24.30
CA LEU A 281 0.57 26.20 24.43
C LEU A 281 0.30 27.01 23.15
N HIS A 282 -0.61 27.98 23.25
CA HIS A 282 -0.70 29.07 22.28
C HIS A 282 0.42 30.07 22.60
N LEU A 283 1.46 30.12 21.77
CA LEU A 283 2.49 31.18 21.75
C LEU A 283 2.77 31.61 20.31
#